data_AF-A0A8T1WJL4-F1
#
_entry.id   AF-A0A8T1WJL4-F1
#
_cell.length_a   1.000
_cell.length_b   1.000
_cell.length_c   1.000
_cell.angle_alpha   90.00
_cell.angle_beta   90.00
_cell.angle_gamma   90.00
#
_symmetry.space_group_name_H-M   'P 1'
#
loop_
_entity.id
_entity.type
_entity.pdbx_description
1 polymer ?
#
loop_
_entity_poly.entity_id
_entity_poly.type
_entity_poly.pdbx_seq_one_letter_code
_entity_poly.pdbx_strand_id
1 'polypeptide(L)'
;MTESVRCVVFGRQGDAALAELLTFLRGFSALYGPGLALHSETRASAAEVAALAAQELEKDPVRVNERPSAASAPPNQASQQEQSELFARVSMDQKELIVFGKAALMQWMKQQLLESRYTAAAPAPAAPEAPPLRLFVSGDRAQVGKSTVCLGLVGALLRSGYAASEVAYIKPATQCEKPQLVTKFCRQQGVACCEVGPILFYKGFTREFLKGETETAAQLLERAKQKVEEVGRGKKVVVVDGVGYPAVGSICGVSNAHVAKKLETPVVLVGKKGVGDAVDSFNLNATFFESHGVKVLGSIFNRLPDDGFYSLEHCRENVTAYFEQFQPEKRVYGFLPELTDGGHSALSAEKAEEGQSEPVLGVFLTVAEGELAKKVVDAFVGSIDLTKLLADAEANQGPAKSKSTSVSNGTKAVVPKVKKPKRARNFEIPTSFETVELPAFDTVAVPTSLNTVEIPSSTETMALPPFDTVETEMVSLPTSFGTVPI
;
A
#
# COMPACT_ATOMS: atom_id res chain seq x y z
N MET A 1 23.23 17.94 10.54
CA MET A 1 22.68 19.30 10.67
C MET A 1 21.69 19.46 9.52
N THR A 2 20.41 19.66 9.80
CA THR A 2 19.41 19.87 8.74
C THR A 2 19.63 21.27 8.18
N GLU A 3 19.94 21.39 6.88
CA GLU A 3 19.99 22.69 6.19
C GLU A 3 18.69 23.45 6.47
N SER A 4 18.81 24.70 6.91
CA SER A 4 17.67 25.54 7.22
C SER A 4 17.22 26.24 5.94
N VAL A 5 16.06 25.87 5.44
CA VAL A 5 15.44 26.45 4.26
C VAL A 5 14.46 27.54 4.68
N ARG A 6 14.58 28.73 4.10
CA ARG A 6 13.58 29.80 4.26
C ARG A 6 12.84 30.01 2.95
N CYS A 7 11.53 29.86 2.96
CA CYS A 7 10.68 30.15 1.80
C CYS A 7 9.79 31.34 2.10
N VAL A 8 9.86 32.37 1.25
CA VAL A 8 8.94 33.52 1.27
C VAL A 8 8.15 33.52 -0.03
N VAL A 9 6.83 33.37 0.07
CA VAL A 9 5.93 33.40 -1.09
C VAL A 9 5.32 34.79 -1.25
N PHE A 10 5.41 35.33 -2.46
CA PHE A 10 4.86 36.61 -2.84
C PHE A 10 3.68 36.41 -3.79
N GLY A 11 2.56 37.07 -3.54
CA GLY A 11 1.40 36.99 -4.43
C GLY A 11 0.39 38.11 -4.21
N ARG A 12 -0.66 38.15 -5.03
CA ARG A 12 -1.71 39.16 -4.91
C ARG A 12 -2.69 38.79 -3.78
N GLN A 13 -3.15 39.79 -3.03
CA GLN A 13 -4.20 39.59 -2.04
C GLN A 13 -5.48 39.04 -2.70
N GLY A 14 -6.10 38.03 -2.08
CA GLY A 14 -7.32 37.39 -2.60
C GLY A 14 -7.11 36.43 -3.78
N ASP A 15 -5.86 36.11 -4.15
CA ASP A 15 -5.57 35.13 -5.19
C ASP A 15 -5.81 33.69 -4.68
N ALA A 16 -6.70 32.96 -5.36
CA ALA A 16 -7.02 31.57 -5.05
C ALA A 16 -5.79 30.65 -5.21
N ALA A 17 -4.95 30.89 -6.21
CA ALA A 17 -3.74 30.10 -6.42
C ALA A 17 -2.75 30.28 -5.26
N LEU A 18 -2.65 31.49 -4.72
CA LEU A 18 -1.86 31.76 -3.52
C LEU A 18 -2.44 31.05 -2.29
N ALA A 19 -3.75 31.11 -2.07
CA ALA A 19 -4.39 30.44 -0.94
C ALA A 19 -4.18 28.91 -0.95
N GLU A 20 -4.32 28.28 -2.12
CA GLU A 20 -4.05 26.86 -2.31
C GLU A 20 -2.58 26.52 -2.09
N LEU A 21 -1.67 27.34 -2.63
CA LEU A 21 -0.23 27.16 -2.44
C LEU A 21 0.17 27.26 -0.97
N LEU A 22 -0.35 28.25 -0.23
CA LEU A 22 -0.05 28.42 1.19
C LEU A 22 -0.60 27.26 2.03
N THR A 23 -1.76 26.69 1.64
CA THR A 23 -2.29 25.49 2.27
C THR A 23 -1.36 24.30 2.06
N PHE A 24 -0.90 24.10 0.82
CA PHE A 24 0.10 23.08 0.51
C PHE A 24 1.41 23.29 1.31
N LEU A 25 1.97 24.49 1.30
CA LEU A 25 3.25 24.78 1.94
C LEU A 25 3.20 24.69 3.47
N ARG A 26 2.05 24.99 4.10
CA ARG A 26 1.86 24.73 5.54
C ARG A 26 1.90 23.24 5.85
N GLY A 27 1.23 22.41 5.04
CA GLY A 27 1.33 20.95 5.14
C GLY A 27 2.75 20.46 4.89
N PHE A 28 3.42 21.03 3.89
CA PHE A 28 4.80 20.73 3.55
C PHE A 28 5.78 21.10 4.67
N SER A 29 5.60 22.26 5.32
CA SER A 29 6.42 22.69 6.47
C SER A 29 6.21 21.79 7.69
N ALA A 30 4.99 21.33 7.96
CA ALA A 30 4.72 20.35 9.00
C ALA A 30 5.44 19.00 8.75
N LEU A 31 5.53 18.58 7.48
CA LEU A 31 6.28 17.39 7.06
C LEU A 31 7.80 17.59 7.14
N TYR A 32 8.31 18.71 6.64
CA TYR A 32 9.74 19.01 6.62
C TYR A 32 10.29 19.30 8.02
N GLY A 33 9.42 19.74 8.94
CA GLY A 33 9.76 20.05 10.33
C GLY A 33 10.51 21.37 10.46
N PRO A 34 11.28 21.56 11.56
CA PRO A 34 11.85 22.86 11.92
C PRO A 34 12.90 23.40 10.93
N GLY A 35 13.31 22.60 9.94
CA GLY A 35 14.22 23.02 8.87
C GLY A 35 13.58 23.86 7.76
N LEU A 36 12.26 24.07 7.73
CA LEU A 36 11.60 24.92 6.72
C LEU A 36 10.83 26.06 7.38
N ALA A 37 11.38 27.27 7.28
CA ALA A 37 10.72 28.51 7.70
C ALA A 37 9.88 29.08 6.55
N LEU A 38 8.56 29.01 6.66
CA LEU A 38 7.62 29.51 5.66
C LEU A 38 7.06 30.88 6.04
N HIS A 39 7.14 31.84 5.12
CA HIS A 39 6.53 33.16 5.22
C HIS A 39 5.76 33.48 3.94
N SER A 40 4.81 34.40 4.02
CA SER A 40 4.07 34.91 2.86
C SER A 40 3.89 36.41 2.94
N GLU A 41 4.08 37.09 1.82
CA GLU A 41 3.82 38.52 1.67
C GLU A 41 2.83 38.75 0.53
N THR A 42 1.82 39.56 0.78
CA THR A 42 0.82 39.92 -0.23
C THR A 42 1.02 41.34 -0.75
N ARG A 43 0.64 41.57 -2.00
CA ARG A 43 0.55 42.91 -2.61
C ARG A 43 -0.88 43.19 -3.10
N ALA A 44 -1.20 44.47 -3.29
CA ALA A 44 -2.55 44.87 -3.67
C ALA A 44 -2.86 44.54 -5.14
N SER A 45 -1.85 44.60 -6.00
CA SER A 45 -1.98 44.38 -7.44
C SER A 45 -0.97 43.38 -7.99
N ALA A 46 -1.28 42.80 -9.14
CA ALA A 46 -0.36 41.89 -9.84
C ALA A 46 0.92 42.64 -10.29
N ALA A 47 0.76 43.86 -10.80
CA ALA A 47 1.87 44.75 -11.17
C ALA A 47 2.84 45.03 -10.01
N GLU A 48 2.37 45.15 -8.77
CA GLU A 48 3.25 45.27 -7.59
C GLU A 48 4.03 43.98 -7.32
N VAL A 49 3.41 42.79 -7.49
CA VAL A 49 4.11 41.51 -7.39
C VAL A 49 5.17 41.40 -8.50
N ALA A 50 4.84 41.86 -9.71
CA ALA A 50 5.74 41.90 -10.86
C ALA A 50 6.96 42.81 -10.62
N ALA A 51 6.76 44.00 -10.07
CA ALA A 51 7.82 44.94 -9.74
C ALA A 51 8.73 44.38 -8.64
N LEU A 52 8.14 43.74 -7.62
CA LEU A 52 8.91 43.09 -6.57
C LEU A 52 9.73 41.92 -7.10
N ALA A 53 9.19 41.12 -8.01
CA ALA A 53 9.94 40.06 -8.68
C ALA A 53 11.16 40.62 -9.43
N ALA A 54 11.01 41.73 -10.16
CA ALA A 54 12.12 42.38 -10.85
C ALA A 54 13.20 42.87 -9.86
N GLN A 55 12.79 43.48 -8.74
CA GLN A 55 13.71 43.93 -7.69
C GLN A 55 14.45 42.76 -7.02
N GLU A 56 13.79 41.64 -6.77
CA GLU A 56 14.42 40.45 -6.19
C GLU A 56 15.40 39.79 -7.19
N LEU A 57 15.13 39.91 -8.48
CA LEU A 57 16.02 39.43 -9.54
C LEU A 57 17.29 40.27 -9.73
N GLU A 58 17.27 41.55 -9.39
CA GLU A 58 18.48 42.41 -9.39
C GLU A 58 19.54 41.97 -8.38
N LYS A 59 19.15 41.13 -7.40
CA LYS A 59 20.05 40.57 -6.39
C LYS A 59 20.84 39.34 -6.87
N ASP A 60 20.74 39.02 -8.16
CA ASP A 60 21.38 37.88 -8.82
C ASP A 60 21.07 36.49 -8.19
N PRO A 61 19.81 36.15 -7.90
CA PRO A 61 19.45 34.82 -7.42
C PRO A 61 19.49 33.79 -8.55
N VAL A 62 19.64 32.52 -8.19
CA VAL A 62 19.52 31.42 -9.14
C VAL A 62 18.05 31.29 -9.57
N ARG A 63 17.77 31.49 -10.85
CA ARG A 63 16.42 31.28 -11.40
C ARG A 63 16.17 29.80 -11.64
N VAL A 64 15.09 29.28 -11.07
CA VAL A 64 14.67 27.88 -11.26
C VAL A 64 13.88 27.69 -12.54
N ASN A 65 13.08 28.68 -12.91
CA ASN A 65 12.29 28.68 -14.14
C ASN A 65 12.10 30.11 -14.67
N GLU A 66 11.79 30.22 -15.96
CA GLU A 66 11.43 31.49 -16.56
C GLU A 66 10.06 31.97 -16.07
N ARG A 67 9.89 33.29 -15.99
CA ARG A 67 8.59 33.88 -15.71
C ARG A 67 7.65 33.58 -16.88
N PRO A 68 6.43 33.07 -16.65
CA PRO A 68 5.46 32.84 -17.73
C PRO A 68 5.23 34.15 -18.51
N SER A 69 5.52 34.12 -19.81
CA SER A 69 5.26 35.23 -20.72
C SER A 69 3.80 35.22 -21.15
N ALA A 70 3.16 36.40 -21.16
CA ALA A 70 1.82 36.56 -21.73
C ALA A 70 1.76 36.21 -23.24
N ALA A 71 2.91 36.12 -23.93
CA ALA A 71 3.01 35.92 -25.37
C ALA A 71 3.33 34.47 -25.81
N SER A 72 3.52 33.51 -24.88
CA SER A 72 3.95 32.14 -25.21
C SER A 72 2.89 31.05 -25.01
N ALA A 73 1.62 31.42 -24.78
CA ALA A 73 0.54 30.44 -24.64
C ALA A 73 -0.05 30.04 -26.01
N PRO A 74 -0.20 28.74 -26.33
CA PRO A 74 -0.96 28.32 -27.50
C PRO A 74 -2.43 28.75 -27.38
N PRO A 75 -3.09 29.15 -28.48
CA PRO A 75 -4.34 29.92 -28.46
C PRO A 75 -5.60 29.20 -27.92
N ASN A 76 -5.50 27.93 -27.49
CA ASN A 76 -6.65 27.13 -27.08
C ASN A 76 -6.76 26.83 -25.56
N GLN A 77 -5.97 27.49 -24.70
CA GLN A 77 -6.09 27.36 -23.24
C GLN A 77 -6.11 28.70 -22.50
N ALA A 78 -6.73 29.73 -23.07
CA ALA A 78 -7.00 30.98 -22.37
C ALA A 78 -8.29 30.88 -21.53
N SER A 79 -8.31 29.98 -20.53
CA SER A 79 -9.18 30.18 -19.36
C SER A 79 -8.44 31.07 -18.38
N GLN A 80 -9.12 32.09 -17.84
CA GLN A 80 -8.58 33.17 -17.00
C GLN A 80 -8.04 32.71 -15.62
N GLN A 81 -7.70 31.43 -15.44
CA GLN A 81 -7.40 30.80 -14.15
C GLN A 81 -5.91 30.52 -13.87
N GLU A 82 -4.99 30.64 -14.84
CA GLU A 82 -3.58 30.25 -14.62
C GLU A 82 -2.53 31.37 -14.70
N GLN A 83 -2.94 32.64 -14.83
CA GLN A 83 -1.99 33.77 -14.78
C GLN A 83 -1.82 34.33 -13.36
N SER A 84 -1.55 33.47 -12.37
CA SER A 84 -1.16 33.96 -11.05
C SER A 84 0.28 34.47 -11.12
N GLU A 85 0.49 35.78 -10.97
CA GLU A 85 1.83 36.41 -10.94
C GLU A 85 2.61 36.14 -9.64
N LEU A 86 2.33 35.03 -8.95
CA LEU A 86 3.01 34.68 -7.71
C LEU A 86 4.40 34.09 -7.97
N PHE A 87 5.31 34.32 -7.04
CA PHE A 87 6.64 33.71 -7.04
C PHE A 87 7.09 33.46 -5.60
N ALA A 88 8.16 32.68 -5.44
CA ALA A 88 8.78 32.53 -4.14
C ALA A 88 10.27 32.74 -4.21
N ARG A 89 10.80 33.34 -3.13
CA ARG A 89 12.22 33.34 -2.83
C ARG A 89 12.50 32.20 -1.86
N VAL A 90 13.44 31.34 -2.22
CA VAL A 90 13.91 30.25 -1.36
C VAL A 90 15.38 30.49 -1.04
N SER A 91 15.67 30.69 0.24
CA SER A 91 17.04 30.87 0.75
C SER A 91 17.50 29.59 1.45
N MET A 92 18.67 29.10 1.05
CA MET A 92 19.41 28.00 1.66
C MET A 92 20.83 28.49 1.95
N ASP A 93 21.60 27.80 2.80
CA ASP A 93 22.88 28.24 3.40
C ASP A 93 23.75 29.17 2.52
N GLN A 94 23.98 28.83 1.25
CA GLN A 94 24.75 29.65 0.30
C GLN A 94 24.03 29.94 -1.03
N LYS A 95 22.72 29.73 -1.12
CA LYS A 95 21.97 29.91 -2.38
C LYS A 95 20.65 30.62 -2.14
N GLU A 96 20.40 31.66 -2.93
CA GLU A 96 19.07 32.24 -3.09
C GLU A 96 18.50 31.82 -4.44
N LEU A 97 17.26 31.36 -4.41
CA LEU A 97 16.54 30.86 -5.57
C LEU A 97 15.25 31.64 -5.75
N ILE A 98 14.89 31.87 -7.00
CA ILE A 98 13.55 32.36 -7.37
C ILE A 98 12.83 31.33 -8.21
N VAL A 99 11.59 31.03 -7.78
CA VAL A 99 10.67 30.12 -8.47
C VAL A 99 9.39 30.87 -8.81
N PHE A 100 9.02 30.88 -10.08
CA PHE A 100 7.82 31.56 -10.57
C PHE A 100 6.64 30.60 -10.71
N GLY A 101 5.49 30.97 -10.16
CA GLY A 101 4.25 30.24 -10.30
C GLY A 101 4.08 29.09 -9.30
N LYS A 102 2.81 28.77 -9.02
CA LYS A 102 2.40 27.77 -8.04
C LYS A 102 2.94 26.38 -8.38
N ALA A 103 2.73 25.92 -9.61
CA ALA A 103 3.09 24.57 -10.03
C ALA A 103 4.61 24.32 -9.91
N ALA A 104 5.42 25.26 -10.41
CA ALA A 104 6.87 25.18 -10.34
C ALA A 104 7.38 25.19 -8.89
N LEU A 105 6.82 26.04 -8.01
CA LEU A 105 7.22 26.07 -6.61
C LEU A 105 6.85 24.78 -5.87
N MET A 106 5.63 24.28 -6.08
CA MET A 106 5.22 22.99 -5.51
C MET A 106 6.14 21.87 -5.98
N GLN A 107 6.45 21.82 -7.28
CA GLN A 107 7.34 20.81 -7.85
C GLN A 107 8.77 20.93 -7.32
N TRP A 108 9.30 22.15 -7.23
CA TRP A 108 10.65 22.39 -6.72
C TRP A 108 10.78 21.96 -5.25
N MET A 109 9.82 22.34 -4.39
CA MET A 109 9.77 21.92 -2.98
C MET A 109 9.76 20.39 -2.87
N LYS A 110 8.89 19.77 -3.65
CA LYS A 110 8.72 18.31 -3.75
C LYS A 110 10.01 17.59 -4.12
N GLN A 111 10.68 18.02 -5.19
CA GLN A 111 11.88 17.38 -5.70
C GLN A 111 13.10 17.68 -4.84
N GLN A 112 13.38 18.95 -4.56
CA GLN A 112 14.67 19.36 -4.01
C GLN A 112 14.75 19.20 -2.49
N LEU A 113 13.65 19.37 -1.78
CA LEU A 113 13.65 19.30 -0.31
C LEU A 113 13.20 17.95 0.20
N LEU A 114 12.25 17.29 -0.48
CA LEU A 114 11.73 16.01 -0.01
C LEU A 114 12.58 14.83 -0.47
N GLU A 115 12.92 14.71 -1.76
CA GLU A 115 13.69 13.56 -2.28
C GLU A 115 15.12 13.52 -1.69
N SER A 116 15.74 14.68 -1.46
CA SER A 116 17.06 14.78 -0.80
C SER A 116 17.05 14.37 0.67
N ARG A 117 15.91 14.50 1.37
CA ARG A 117 15.76 14.02 2.75
C ARG A 117 15.40 12.54 2.84
N TYR A 118 14.62 12.00 1.91
CA TYR A 118 14.33 10.56 1.90
C TYR A 118 15.57 9.70 1.60
N THR A 119 16.62 10.30 1.03
CA THR A 119 17.93 9.66 0.86
C THR A 119 18.87 9.87 2.07
N ALA A 120 18.55 10.77 3.00
CA ALA A 120 19.35 11.06 4.19
C ALA A 120 18.74 10.45 5.47
N ALA A 121 19.56 9.72 6.24
CA ALA A 121 19.14 9.05 7.47
C ALA A 121 18.60 10.05 8.52
N ALA A 122 17.48 9.68 9.17
CA ALA A 122 16.84 10.48 10.21
C ALA A 122 17.71 10.60 11.48
N PRO A 123 17.64 11.74 12.21
CA PRO A 123 18.38 11.91 13.46
C PRO A 123 17.87 11.03 14.61
N ALA A 124 18.75 10.80 15.58
CA ALA A 124 18.62 9.91 16.73
C ALA A 124 17.48 10.31 17.72
N PRO A 125 16.97 9.36 18.54
CA PRO A 125 15.66 9.46 19.18
C PRO A 125 15.59 10.42 20.38
N ALA A 126 14.44 11.07 20.55
CA ALA A 126 13.98 11.66 21.80
C ALA A 126 12.93 10.73 22.43
N ALA A 127 13.10 10.44 23.74
CA ALA A 127 12.23 9.76 24.72
C ALA A 127 11.39 8.51 24.31
N PRO A 128 11.14 7.55 25.24
CA PRO A 128 10.34 6.36 24.93
C PRO A 128 8.85 6.71 24.87
N GLU A 129 8.35 7.01 23.69
CA GLU A 129 6.91 7.11 23.41
C GLU A 129 6.29 5.70 23.31
N ALA A 130 5.00 5.60 23.61
CA ALA A 130 4.25 4.36 23.44
C ALA A 130 4.35 3.89 21.97
N PRO A 131 4.49 2.57 21.71
CA PRO A 131 4.55 2.08 20.34
C PRO A 131 3.26 2.42 19.59
N PRO A 132 3.34 2.81 18.30
CA PRO A 132 2.15 3.13 17.51
C PRO A 132 1.23 1.92 17.40
N LEU A 133 -0.06 2.17 17.16
CA LEU A 133 -0.96 1.14 16.64
C LEU A 133 -0.48 0.72 15.25
N ARG A 134 -0.28 -0.57 15.04
CA ARG A 134 0.09 -1.17 13.76
C ARG A 134 -1.10 -1.95 13.24
N LEU A 135 -1.43 -1.74 11.98
CA LEU A 135 -2.43 -2.53 11.28
C LEU A 135 -1.78 -3.18 10.06
N PHE A 136 -1.66 -4.50 10.10
CA PHE A 136 -1.13 -5.27 9.00
C PHE A 136 -2.24 -5.61 8.02
N VAL A 137 -2.08 -5.19 6.77
CA VAL A 137 -3.01 -5.45 5.67
C VAL A 137 -2.41 -6.52 4.79
N SER A 138 -3.05 -7.69 4.73
CA SER A 138 -2.66 -8.77 3.81
C SER A 138 -3.80 -9.10 2.87
N GLY A 139 -3.52 -9.68 1.72
CA GLY A 139 -4.52 -10.00 0.70
C GLY A 139 -4.67 -11.50 0.61
N ASP A 140 -5.85 -11.97 0.20
CA ASP A 140 -6.09 -13.40 -0.03
C ASP A 140 -5.27 -13.97 -1.21
N ARG A 141 -4.91 -13.09 -2.17
CA ARG A 141 -4.11 -13.36 -3.36
C ARG A 141 -3.31 -12.12 -3.79
N ALA A 142 -2.42 -12.29 -4.76
CA ALA A 142 -1.76 -11.16 -5.42
C ALA A 142 -2.77 -10.28 -6.18
N GLN A 143 -2.53 -8.96 -6.25
CA GLN A 143 -3.36 -8.01 -7.02
C GLN A 143 -4.84 -7.83 -6.58
N VAL A 144 -5.24 -8.32 -5.40
CA VAL A 144 -6.59 -8.06 -4.84
C VAL A 144 -6.85 -6.58 -4.49
N GLY A 145 -5.84 -5.71 -4.59
CA GLY A 145 -5.94 -4.28 -4.30
C GLY A 145 -5.52 -3.87 -2.89
N LYS A 146 -4.65 -4.65 -2.22
CA LYS A 146 -4.09 -4.32 -0.89
C LYS A 146 -3.58 -2.89 -0.79
N SER A 147 -2.70 -2.47 -1.71
CA SER A 147 -2.11 -1.14 -1.69
C SER A 147 -3.14 -0.02 -1.94
N THR A 148 -4.19 -0.30 -2.71
CA THR A 148 -5.37 0.60 -2.87
C THR A 148 -6.18 0.70 -1.57
N VAL A 149 -6.40 -0.44 -0.89
CA VAL A 149 -7.03 -0.46 0.45
C VAL A 149 -6.18 0.29 1.47
N CYS A 150 -4.85 0.15 1.44
CA CYS A 150 -3.93 0.93 2.26
C CYS A 150 -4.00 2.43 1.96
N LEU A 151 -4.13 2.84 0.69
CA LEU A 151 -4.37 4.23 0.32
C LEU A 151 -5.68 4.75 0.93
N GLY A 152 -6.77 4.00 0.75
CA GLY A 152 -8.07 4.32 1.34
C GLY A 152 -8.00 4.45 2.86
N LEU A 153 -7.31 3.53 3.53
CA LEU A 153 -7.08 3.56 4.98
C LEU A 153 -6.29 4.78 5.43
N VAL A 154 -5.17 5.10 4.78
CA VAL A 154 -4.36 6.30 5.09
C VAL A 154 -5.22 7.56 4.89
N GLY A 155 -5.92 7.69 3.77
CA GLY A 155 -6.78 8.84 3.51
C GLY A 155 -7.96 8.96 4.48
N ALA A 156 -8.54 7.84 4.90
CA ALA A 156 -9.62 7.81 5.88
C ALA A 156 -9.12 8.23 7.28
N LEU A 157 -7.92 7.80 7.69
CA LEU A 157 -7.27 8.29 8.91
C LEU A 157 -7.11 9.81 8.88
N LEU A 158 -6.56 10.37 7.79
CA LEU A 158 -6.41 11.82 7.64
C LEU A 158 -7.75 12.56 7.73
N ARG A 159 -8.80 12.04 7.07
CA ARG A 159 -10.15 12.62 7.13
C ARG A 159 -10.81 12.51 8.50
N SER A 160 -10.46 11.49 9.27
CA SER A 160 -10.94 11.30 10.65
C SER A 160 -10.21 12.19 11.67
N GLY A 161 -9.28 13.04 11.23
CA GLY A 161 -8.63 14.06 12.07
C GLY A 161 -7.20 13.73 12.51
N TYR A 162 -6.62 12.61 12.06
CA TYR A 162 -5.19 12.36 12.28
C TYR A 162 -4.36 13.33 11.45
N ALA A 163 -3.36 13.95 12.07
CA ALA A 163 -2.38 14.73 11.31
C ALA A 163 -1.48 13.79 10.49
N ALA A 164 -1.00 14.23 9.33
CA ALA A 164 -0.11 13.42 8.49
C ALA A 164 1.18 13.01 9.22
N SER A 165 1.65 13.85 10.15
CA SER A 165 2.78 13.56 11.03
C SER A 165 2.50 12.42 12.03
N GLU A 166 1.24 12.06 12.29
CA GLU A 166 0.82 11.00 13.21
C GLU A 166 0.60 9.66 12.51
N VAL A 167 0.65 9.62 11.18
CA VAL A 167 0.43 8.42 10.38
C VAL A 167 1.72 8.02 9.66
N ALA A 168 1.91 6.72 9.51
CA ALA A 168 2.99 6.14 8.74
C ALA A 168 2.48 5.00 7.85
N TYR A 169 3.18 4.77 6.75
CA TYR A 169 2.92 3.68 5.82
C TYR A 169 4.21 2.95 5.48
N ILE A 170 4.20 1.62 5.46
CA ILE A 170 5.39 0.85 5.13
C ILE A 170 5.03 -0.47 4.46
N LYS A 171 5.80 -0.83 3.44
CA LYS A 171 5.92 -2.21 2.97
C LYS A 171 7.12 -2.86 3.66
N PRO A 172 6.95 -3.79 4.62
CA PRO A 172 8.10 -4.42 5.27
C PRO A 172 8.82 -5.40 4.35
N ALA A 173 8.10 -5.93 3.36
CA ALA A 173 8.62 -6.74 2.27
C ALA A 173 7.94 -6.33 0.95
N THR A 174 8.66 -6.40 -0.17
CA THR A 174 8.11 -6.03 -1.48
C THR A 174 8.77 -6.83 -2.61
N GLN A 175 8.07 -6.96 -3.73
CA GLN A 175 8.59 -7.46 -5.01
C GLN A 175 8.75 -6.33 -6.05
N CYS A 176 8.31 -5.12 -5.70
CA CYS A 176 8.23 -3.98 -6.60
C CYS A 176 9.02 -2.81 -6.02
N GLU A 177 9.87 -2.22 -6.87
CA GLU A 177 10.66 -1.03 -6.57
C GLU A 177 10.02 0.25 -7.12
N LYS A 178 9.07 0.12 -8.05
CA LYS A 178 8.39 1.26 -8.67
C LYS A 178 7.45 1.95 -7.66
N PRO A 179 7.42 3.30 -7.61
CA PRO A 179 6.47 4.02 -6.77
C PRO A 179 5.03 3.69 -7.12
N GLN A 180 4.26 3.32 -6.11
CA GLN A 180 2.83 3.04 -6.25
C GLN A 180 1.98 4.24 -5.84
N LEU A 181 0.72 4.24 -6.28
CA LEU A 181 -0.24 5.32 -6.00
C LEU A 181 -0.31 5.67 -4.50
N VAL A 182 -0.31 4.67 -3.62
CA VAL A 182 -0.30 4.87 -2.16
C VAL A 182 0.94 5.61 -1.67
N THR A 183 2.13 5.32 -2.20
CA THR A 183 3.35 6.04 -1.80
C THR A 183 3.31 7.48 -2.31
N LYS A 184 2.94 7.68 -3.58
CA LYS A 184 2.78 9.01 -4.16
C LYS A 184 1.77 9.84 -3.35
N PHE A 185 0.67 9.23 -2.92
CA PHE A 185 -0.32 9.83 -2.03
C PHE A 185 0.28 10.17 -0.66
N CYS A 186 0.97 9.24 -0.01
CA CYS A 186 1.62 9.49 1.29
C CYS A 186 2.59 10.69 1.20
N ARG A 187 3.44 10.71 0.18
CA ARG A 187 4.39 11.81 -0.05
C ARG A 187 3.67 13.14 -0.25
N GLN A 188 2.61 13.15 -1.05
CA GLN A 188 1.81 14.35 -1.30
C GLN A 188 1.12 14.89 -0.05
N GLN A 189 0.65 14.01 0.83
CA GLN A 189 -0.01 14.38 2.08
C GLN A 189 0.97 14.64 3.25
N GLY A 190 2.24 14.29 3.09
CA GLY A 190 3.23 14.34 4.17
C GLY A 190 3.07 13.25 5.22
N VAL A 191 2.64 12.07 4.80
CA VAL A 191 2.66 10.86 5.61
C VAL A 191 4.04 10.21 5.46
N ALA A 192 4.66 9.84 6.58
CA ALA A 192 5.94 9.12 6.55
C ALA A 192 5.76 7.77 5.84
N CYS A 193 6.58 7.47 4.84
CA CYS A 193 6.42 6.26 4.03
C CYS A 193 7.74 5.54 3.72
N CYS A 194 7.70 4.22 3.64
CA CYS A 194 8.78 3.37 3.13
C CYS A 194 8.20 2.40 2.08
N GLU A 195 8.45 2.70 0.80
CA GLU A 195 7.90 1.95 -0.33
C GLU A 195 8.70 0.70 -0.68
N VAL A 196 10.04 0.84 -0.73
CA VAL A 196 10.97 -0.26 -0.87
C VAL A 196 11.33 -0.69 0.53
N GLY A 197 10.64 -1.73 0.98
CA GLY A 197 10.88 -2.35 2.28
C GLY A 197 12.29 -2.89 2.43
N PRO A 198 12.71 -3.18 3.67
CA PRO A 198 13.99 -3.83 3.91
C PRO A 198 14.09 -5.19 3.22
N ILE A 199 13.00 -5.96 3.13
CA ILE A 199 13.01 -7.24 2.42
C ILE A 199 12.56 -7.01 0.97
N LEU A 200 13.51 -6.91 0.03
CA LEU A 200 13.23 -6.82 -1.40
C LEU A 200 13.43 -8.19 -2.07
N PHE A 201 12.35 -8.77 -2.57
CA PHE A 201 12.38 -10.01 -3.33
C PHE A 201 12.70 -9.74 -4.81
N TYR A 202 13.98 -9.48 -5.11
CA TYR A 202 14.44 -9.35 -6.49
C TYR A 202 14.56 -10.72 -7.19
N LYS A 203 14.67 -10.69 -8.52
CA LYS A 203 14.86 -11.89 -9.34
C LYS A 203 16.18 -12.59 -8.94
N GLY A 204 16.09 -13.80 -8.41
CA GLY A 204 17.25 -14.58 -7.95
C GLY A 204 17.35 -14.72 -6.44
N PHE A 205 16.78 -13.80 -5.68
CA PHE A 205 16.87 -13.74 -4.21
C PHE A 205 16.55 -15.08 -3.52
N THR A 206 15.48 -15.76 -3.92
CA THR A 206 15.08 -17.02 -3.28
C THR A 206 16.06 -18.17 -3.54
N ARG A 207 16.77 -18.16 -4.67
CA ARG A 207 17.81 -19.15 -4.99
C ARG A 207 19.08 -18.86 -4.20
N GLU A 208 19.47 -17.59 -4.10
CA GLU A 208 20.60 -17.14 -3.29
C GLU A 208 20.38 -17.46 -1.80
N PHE A 209 19.16 -17.22 -1.30
CA PHE A 209 18.79 -17.58 0.07
C PHE A 209 18.96 -19.08 0.36
N LEU A 210 18.50 -19.95 -0.55
CA LEU A 210 18.66 -21.41 -0.41
C LEU A 210 20.13 -21.85 -0.43
N LYS A 211 21.01 -21.10 -1.07
CA LYS A 211 22.46 -21.34 -1.08
C LYS A 211 23.18 -20.74 0.12
N GLY A 212 22.49 -20.01 0.99
CA GLY A 212 23.10 -19.29 2.12
C GLY A 212 23.88 -18.04 1.71
N GLU A 213 23.60 -17.49 0.52
CA GLU A 213 24.29 -16.32 -0.05
C GLU A 213 23.66 -14.98 0.39
N THR A 214 22.57 -15.03 1.17
CA THR A 214 21.86 -13.85 1.68
C THR A 214 21.86 -13.80 3.20
N GLU A 215 21.29 -12.74 3.78
CA GLU A 215 20.92 -12.70 5.20
C GLU A 215 20.02 -13.89 5.59
N THR A 216 20.15 -14.34 6.83
CA THR A 216 19.29 -15.37 7.41
C THR A 216 17.86 -14.85 7.64
N ALA A 217 16.89 -15.77 7.76
CA ALA A 217 15.49 -15.44 8.07
C ALA A 217 15.37 -14.53 9.32
N ALA A 218 16.15 -14.83 10.36
CA ALA A 218 16.15 -14.06 11.61
C ALA A 218 16.64 -12.62 11.40
N GLN A 219 17.69 -12.43 10.60
CA GLN A 219 18.22 -11.10 10.26
C GLN A 219 17.22 -10.31 9.42
N LEU A 220 16.61 -10.93 8.39
CA LEU A 220 15.61 -10.30 7.55
C LEU A 220 14.38 -9.84 8.36
N LEU A 221 13.85 -10.70 9.25
CA LEU A 221 12.72 -10.35 10.12
C LEU A 221 13.08 -9.24 11.12
N GLU A 222 14.28 -9.25 11.67
CA GLU A 222 14.75 -8.19 12.55
C GLU A 222 14.88 -6.86 11.81
N ARG A 223 15.44 -6.86 10.59
CA ARG A 223 15.55 -5.68 9.73
C ARG A 223 14.18 -5.12 9.35
N ALA A 224 13.20 -5.99 9.06
CA ALA A 224 11.80 -5.62 8.87
C ALA A 224 11.20 -4.94 10.10
N LYS A 225 11.38 -5.54 11.28
CA LYS A 225 10.91 -4.96 12.56
C LYS A 225 11.51 -3.59 12.82
N GLN A 226 12.84 -3.47 12.72
CA GLN A 226 13.56 -2.22 12.97
C GLN A 226 13.08 -1.12 12.03
N LYS A 227 12.86 -1.42 10.74
CA LYS A 227 12.37 -0.40 9.80
C LYS A 227 10.93 0.03 10.09
N VAL A 228 10.05 -0.89 10.50
CA VAL A 228 8.69 -0.54 10.94
C VAL A 228 8.71 0.33 12.21
N GLU A 229 9.59 0.03 13.17
CA GLU A 229 9.79 0.84 14.37
C GLU A 229 10.40 2.22 14.08
N GLU A 230 11.33 2.30 13.14
CA GLU A 230 11.93 3.55 12.67
C GLU A 230 10.88 4.46 12.02
N VAL A 231 10.12 3.94 11.05
CA VAL A 231 9.09 4.71 10.33
C VAL A 231 7.91 5.07 11.25
N GLY A 232 7.62 4.21 12.23
CA GLY A 232 6.55 4.39 13.22
C GLY A 232 6.90 5.28 14.42
N ARG A 233 8.14 5.76 14.54
CA ARG A 233 8.56 6.61 15.67
C ARG A 233 7.79 7.94 15.65
N GLY A 234 7.19 8.32 16.79
CA GLY A 234 6.38 9.54 16.87
C GLY A 234 5.01 9.45 16.20
N LYS A 235 4.58 8.26 15.78
CA LYS A 235 3.31 8.04 15.08
C LYS A 235 2.26 7.49 16.03
N LYS A 236 1.00 7.75 15.73
CA LYS A 236 -0.16 7.10 16.37
C LYS A 236 -0.52 5.81 15.65
N VAL A 237 -0.46 5.80 14.31
CA VAL A 237 -0.86 4.66 13.49
C VAL A 237 0.18 4.37 12.40
N VAL A 238 0.53 3.10 12.23
CA VAL A 238 1.37 2.58 11.14
C VAL A 238 0.56 1.57 10.32
N VAL A 239 0.33 1.89 9.05
CA VAL A 239 -0.25 0.97 8.06
C VAL A 239 0.87 0.12 7.49
N VAL A 240 0.79 -1.19 7.70
CA VAL A 240 1.79 -2.17 7.23
C VAL A 240 1.20 -2.91 6.03
N ASP A 241 1.68 -2.61 4.82
CA ASP A 241 1.19 -3.19 3.56
C ASP A 241 1.96 -4.47 3.23
N GLY A 242 1.27 -5.61 3.32
CA GLY A 242 1.83 -6.91 3.02
C GLY A 242 2.08 -7.14 1.53
N VAL A 243 2.86 -8.17 1.22
CA VAL A 243 3.23 -8.54 -0.15
C VAL A 243 2.44 -9.75 -0.62
N GLY A 244 1.89 -9.70 -1.83
CA GLY A 244 1.18 -10.82 -2.45
C GLY A 244 0.05 -11.38 -1.57
N TYR A 245 0.21 -12.62 -1.10
CA TYR A 245 -0.72 -13.39 -0.26
C TYR A 245 -0.01 -13.91 1.01
N PRO A 246 -0.70 -14.47 2.02
CA PRO A 246 -0.14 -14.66 3.36
C PRO A 246 1.18 -15.44 3.40
N ALA A 247 1.33 -16.45 2.55
CA ALA A 247 2.51 -17.32 2.51
C ALA A 247 3.65 -16.81 1.61
N VAL A 248 3.51 -15.68 0.90
CA VAL A 248 4.63 -15.10 0.12
C VAL A 248 5.80 -14.80 1.06
N GLY A 249 6.98 -15.35 0.76
CA GLY A 249 8.19 -15.28 1.60
C GLY A 249 8.47 -16.54 2.43
N SER A 250 7.62 -17.57 2.37
CA SER A 250 7.78 -18.80 3.18
C SER A 250 9.09 -19.55 2.90
N ILE A 251 9.57 -19.56 1.66
CA ILE A 251 10.88 -20.13 1.29
C ILE A 251 12.05 -19.54 2.10
N CYS A 252 11.93 -18.28 2.51
CA CYS A 252 12.94 -17.57 3.28
C CYS A 252 12.60 -17.49 4.78
N GLY A 253 11.50 -18.12 5.24
CA GLY A 253 11.02 -18.00 6.62
C GLY A 253 10.55 -16.58 7.00
N VAL A 254 10.17 -15.76 5.99
CA VAL A 254 9.79 -14.35 6.17
C VAL A 254 8.43 -14.04 5.55
N SER A 255 7.50 -15.00 5.61
CA SER A 255 6.16 -14.78 5.07
C SER A 255 5.42 -13.63 5.77
N ASN A 256 4.32 -13.13 5.20
CA ASN A 256 3.52 -12.10 5.87
C ASN A 256 3.12 -12.53 7.30
N ALA A 257 2.85 -13.82 7.53
CA ALA A 257 2.58 -14.35 8.87
C ALA A 257 3.79 -14.26 9.80
N HIS A 258 5.01 -14.52 9.30
CA HIS A 258 6.24 -14.37 10.08
C HIS A 258 6.51 -12.91 10.42
N VAL A 259 6.32 -11.99 9.45
CA VAL A 259 6.50 -10.55 9.68
C VAL A 259 5.46 -10.03 10.67
N ALA A 260 4.18 -10.37 10.51
CA ALA A 260 3.13 -9.95 11.44
C ALA A 260 3.37 -10.49 12.87
N LYS A 261 3.81 -11.76 12.99
CA LYS A 261 4.21 -12.35 14.28
C LYS A 261 5.38 -11.61 14.91
N LYS A 262 6.43 -11.31 14.14
CA LYS A 262 7.62 -10.58 14.60
C LYS A 262 7.28 -9.17 15.09
N LEU A 263 6.28 -8.54 14.46
CA LEU A 263 5.78 -7.21 14.81
C LEU A 263 4.73 -7.23 15.93
N GLU A 264 4.27 -8.41 16.36
CA GLU A 264 3.17 -8.60 17.32
C GLU A 264 1.90 -7.82 16.94
N THR A 265 1.62 -7.76 15.63
CA THR A 265 0.51 -6.97 15.06
C THR A 265 -0.61 -7.91 14.59
N PRO A 266 -1.88 -7.53 14.80
CA PRO A 266 -2.98 -8.24 14.19
C PRO A 266 -3.06 -7.92 12.68
N VAL A 267 -3.78 -8.77 11.95
CA VAL A 267 -3.93 -8.70 10.49
C VAL A 267 -5.39 -8.53 10.10
N VAL A 268 -5.65 -7.62 9.16
CA VAL A 268 -6.89 -7.59 8.38
C VAL A 268 -6.62 -8.14 6.98
N LEU A 269 -7.51 -9.03 6.51
CA LEU A 269 -7.42 -9.59 5.16
C LEU A 269 -8.16 -8.70 4.15
N VAL A 270 -7.65 -8.63 2.94
CA VAL A 270 -8.33 -8.06 1.78
C VAL A 270 -8.77 -9.22 0.91
N GLY A 271 -10.07 -9.49 0.95
CA GLY A 271 -10.71 -10.50 0.12
C GLY A 271 -11.26 -9.91 -1.18
N LYS A 272 -11.60 -10.77 -2.13
CA LYS A 272 -12.17 -10.35 -3.42
C LYS A 272 -13.70 -10.49 -3.49
N LYS A 273 -14.24 -10.27 -4.68
CA LYS A 273 -15.65 -10.50 -5.06
C LYS A 273 -16.07 -11.96 -5.13
N GLY A 274 -17.39 -12.16 -4.98
CA GLY A 274 -18.07 -13.45 -5.06
C GLY A 274 -18.20 -14.12 -3.69
N VAL A 275 -19.38 -14.68 -3.38
CA VAL A 275 -19.70 -15.19 -2.03
C VAL A 275 -18.81 -16.38 -1.65
N GLY A 276 -18.83 -17.45 -2.45
CA GLY A 276 -18.07 -18.68 -2.15
C GLY A 276 -16.56 -18.41 -2.09
N ASP A 277 -16.01 -17.75 -3.11
CA ASP A 277 -14.58 -17.49 -3.18
C ASP A 277 -14.10 -16.52 -2.07
N ALA A 278 -14.90 -15.51 -1.71
CA ALA A 278 -14.60 -14.63 -0.57
C ALA A 278 -14.50 -15.41 0.74
N VAL A 279 -15.44 -16.33 0.99
CA VAL A 279 -15.49 -17.15 2.20
C VAL A 279 -14.37 -18.18 2.23
N ASP A 280 -14.20 -18.95 1.15
CA ASP A 280 -13.20 -20.02 1.05
C ASP A 280 -11.79 -19.43 1.15
N SER A 281 -11.53 -18.35 0.41
CA SER A 281 -10.26 -17.66 0.45
C SER A 281 -10.00 -17.06 1.82
N PHE A 282 -11.00 -16.47 2.49
CA PHE A 282 -10.82 -15.96 3.85
C PHE A 282 -10.42 -17.08 4.81
N ASN A 283 -11.17 -18.19 4.85
CA ASN A 283 -10.91 -19.29 5.77
C ASN A 283 -9.52 -19.90 5.58
N LEU A 284 -9.13 -20.15 4.33
CA LEU A 284 -7.81 -20.71 4.01
C LEU A 284 -6.69 -19.77 4.47
N ASN A 285 -6.79 -18.48 4.11
CA ASN A 285 -5.74 -17.51 4.39
C ASN A 285 -5.68 -17.12 5.88
N ALA A 286 -6.82 -17.04 6.56
CA ALA A 286 -6.88 -16.80 8.00
C ALA A 286 -6.21 -17.94 8.76
N THR A 287 -6.50 -19.20 8.39
CA THR A 287 -5.89 -20.40 8.98
C THR A 287 -4.36 -20.36 8.89
N PHE A 288 -3.80 -19.87 7.78
CA PHE A 288 -2.35 -19.73 7.65
C PHE A 288 -1.76 -18.76 8.68
N PHE A 289 -2.35 -17.58 8.88
CA PHE A 289 -1.90 -16.63 9.91
C PHE A 289 -2.07 -17.20 11.32
N GLU A 290 -3.21 -17.83 11.60
CA GLU A 290 -3.54 -18.37 12.91
C GLU A 290 -2.63 -19.54 13.30
N SER A 291 -2.26 -20.40 12.35
CA SER A 291 -1.29 -21.47 12.59
C SER A 291 0.10 -20.94 12.98
N HIS A 292 0.42 -19.68 12.66
CA HIS A 292 1.64 -19.00 13.10
C HIS A 292 1.46 -18.23 14.43
N GLY A 293 0.24 -18.22 14.99
CA GLY A 293 -0.11 -17.50 16.22
C GLY A 293 -0.40 -16.01 16.00
N VAL A 294 -0.77 -15.62 14.78
CA VAL A 294 -1.14 -14.23 14.46
C VAL A 294 -2.66 -14.06 14.53
N LYS A 295 -3.14 -13.04 15.24
CA LYS A 295 -4.57 -12.72 15.28
C LYS A 295 -5.02 -12.15 13.94
N VAL A 296 -5.97 -12.84 13.30
CA VAL A 296 -6.73 -12.30 12.17
C VAL A 296 -7.97 -11.59 12.72
N LEU A 297 -8.14 -10.32 12.39
CA LEU A 297 -9.27 -9.49 12.83
C LEU A 297 -10.53 -9.81 12.04
N GLY A 298 -10.38 -10.07 10.74
CA GLY A 298 -11.49 -10.09 9.81
C GLY A 298 -11.05 -9.73 8.41
N SER A 299 -12.00 -9.27 7.60
CA SER A 299 -11.79 -8.99 6.18
C SER A 299 -12.42 -7.67 5.73
N ILE A 300 -11.78 -7.03 4.76
CA ILE A 300 -12.35 -6.03 3.86
C ILE A 300 -12.48 -6.71 2.50
N PHE A 301 -13.67 -6.70 1.90
CA PHE A 301 -13.87 -7.26 0.57
C PHE A 301 -13.79 -6.15 -0.48
N ASN A 302 -13.03 -6.37 -1.53
CA ASN A 302 -12.68 -5.33 -2.50
C ASN A 302 -13.07 -5.72 -3.93
N ARG A 303 -13.28 -4.69 -4.77
CA ARG A 303 -13.63 -4.79 -6.19
C ARG A 303 -14.96 -5.50 -6.43
N LEU A 304 -15.96 -5.19 -5.64
CA LEU A 304 -17.30 -5.73 -5.85
C LEU A 304 -17.96 -5.00 -7.04
N PRO A 305 -18.52 -5.72 -8.02
CA PRO A 305 -19.28 -5.09 -9.09
C PRO A 305 -20.54 -4.45 -8.51
N ASP A 306 -21.03 -3.40 -9.16
CA ASP A 306 -22.24 -2.71 -8.69
C ASP A 306 -23.50 -3.54 -8.96
N ASP A 307 -23.50 -4.35 -10.02
CA ASP A 307 -24.63 -5.13 -10.47
C ASP A 307 -24.29 -6.63 -10.72
N GLY A 308 -25.32 -7.38 -11.10
CA GLY A 308 -25.24 -8.82 -11.34
C GLY A 308 -25.31 -9.71 -10.08
N PHE A 309 -25.19 -11.02 -10.31
CA PHE A 309 -25.35 -12.06 -9.29
C PHE A 309 -24.34 -11.94 -8.14
N TYR A 310 -23.13 -11.44 -8.43
CA TYR A 310 -22.09 -11.19 -7.44
C TYR A 310 -21.90 -9.70 -7.17
N SER A 311 -22.97 -8.90 -7.30
CA SER A 311 -22.97 -7.49 -6.93
C SER A 311 -22.57 -7.27 -5.48
N LEU A 312 -22.16 -6.03 -5.19
CA LEU A 312 -21.77 -5.58 -3.86
C LEU A 312 -22.85 -5.87 -2.81
N GLU A 313 -24.12 -5.62 -3.13
CA GLU A 313 -25.24 -5.88 -2.22
C GLU A 313 -25.40 -7.37 -1.91
N HIS A 314 -25.46 -8.22 -2.93
CA HIS A 314 -25.61 -9.66 -2.76
C HIS A 314 -24.41 -10.28 -2.03
N CYS A 315 -23.19 -9.84 -2.34
CA CYS A 315 -22.00 -10.27 -1.61
C CYS A 315 -22.04 -9.79 -0.15
N ARG A 316 -22.47 -8.54 0.08
CA ARG A 316 -22.59 -7.98 1.43
C ARG A 316 -23.51 -8.82 2.30
N GLU A 317 -24.71 -9.12 1.84
CA GLU A 317 -25.68 -9.92 2.59
C GLU A 317 -25.12 -11.31 2.94
N ASN A 318 -24.71 -12.07 1.93
CA ASN A 318 -24.37 -13.48 2.10
C ASN A 318 -23.03 -13.69 2.82
N VAL A 319 -22.02 -12.86 2.54
CA VAL A 319 -20.73 -12.97 3.22
C VAL A 319 -20.86 -12.51 4.67
N THR A 320 -21.64 -11.46 4.96
CA THR A 320 -21.89 -11.04 6.35
C THR A 320 -22.62 -12.14 7.13
N ALA A 321 -23.67 -12.73 6.55
CA ALA A 321 -24.40 -13.84 7.17
C ALA A 321 -23.49 -15.03 7.50
N TYR A 322 -22.54 -15.38 6.61
CA TYR A 322 -21.55 -16.40 6.90
C TYR A 322 -20.68 -16.06 8.12
N PHE A 323 -20.15 -14.84 8.19
CA PHE A 323 -19.30 -14.44 9.31
C PHE A 323 -20.06 -14.44 10.63
N GLU A 324 -21.29 -13.96 10.65
CA GLU A 324 -22.14 -13.95 11.85
C GLU A 324 -22.46 -15.37 12.35
N GLN A 325 -22.71 -16.30 11.44
CA GLN A 325 -23.07 -17.68 11.79
C GLN A 325 -21.87 -18.56 12.15
N PHE A 326 -20.75 -18.40 11.43
CA PHE A 326 -19.66 -19.38 11.46
C PHE A 326 -18.31 -18.79 11.90
N GLN A 327 -18.15 -17.47 11.89
CA GLN A 327 -16.91 -16.78 12.28
C GLN A 327 -17.16 -15.62 13.27
N PRO A 328 -17.87 -15.82 14.41
CA PRO A 328 -18.33 -14.73 15.28
C PRO A 328 -17.20 -13.92 15.94
N GLU A 329 -15.97 -14.45 15.95
CA GLU A 329 -14.79 -13.73 16.43
C GLU A 329 -14.09 -12.88 15.36
N LYS A 330 -14.54 -12.96 14.10
CA LYS A 330 -14.01 -12.23 12.96
C LYS A 330 -15.03 -11.22 12.47
N ARG A 331 -14.57 -10.09 11.94
CA ARG A 331 -15.47 -9.07 11.39
C ARG A 331 -15.39 -8.94 9.89
N VAL A 332 -16.51 -8.56 9.31
CA VAL A 332 -16.55 -7.96 7.98
C VAL A 332 -16.52 -6.45 8.19
N TYR A 333 -15.41 -5.81 7.84
CA TYR A 333 -15.25 -4.36 8.03
C TYR A 333 -15.91 -3.53 6.93
N GLY A 334 -16.19 -4.13 5.79
CA GLY A 334 -16.92 -3.49 4.70
C GLY A 334 -16.61 -4.08 3.33
N PHE A 335 -17.29 -3.53 2.33
CA PHE A 335 -17.26 -3.95 0.93
C PHE A 335 -16.99 -2.74 0.04
N LEU A 336 -15.90 -2.77 -0.72
CA LEU A 336 -15.51 -1.69 -1.62
C LEU A 336 -15.94 -2.01 -3.06
N PRO A 337 -16.54 -1.05 -3.78
CA PRO A 337 -16.91 -1.23 -5.17
C PRO A 337 -15.68 -1.35 -6.08
N GLU A 338 -15.89 -1.89 -7.26
CA GLU A 338 -14.89 -1.87 -8.33
C GLU A 338 -14.78 -0.44 -8.90
N LEU A 339 -13.69 0.25 -8.55
CA LEU A 339 -13.42 1.59 -9.04
C LEU A 339 -12.89 1.50 -10.48
N THR A 340 -13.70 1.96 -11.43
CA THR A 340 -13.33 2.09 -12.85
C THR A 340 -13.13 3.55 -13.22
N ASP A 341 -12.06 3.85 -13.97
CA ASP A 341 -11.85 5.14 -14.61
C ASP A 341 -12.06 4.98 -16.12
N GLY A 342 -13.32 4.99 -16.57
CA GLY A 342 -13.65 5.07 -18.01
C GLY A 342 -13.07 3.95 -18.89
N GLY A 343 -12.87 2.74 -18.33
CA GLY A 343 -12.27 1.59 -19.02
C GLY A 343 -10.88 1.20 -18.51
N HIS A 344 -10.25 2.03 -17.67
CA HIS A 344 -9.04 1.68 -16.96
C HIS A 344 -9.40 1.29 -15.52
N SER A 345 -9.26 0.00 -15.19
CA SER A 345 -9.26 -0.42 -13.77
C SER A 345 -8.08 0.25 -13.07
N ALA A 346 -8.11 0.46 -11.75
CA ALA A 346 -6.95 0.93 -11.00
C ALA A 346 -5.66 0.09 -11.21
N LEU A 347 -5.77 -1.11 -11.82
CA LEU A 347 -4.66 -1.94 -12.31
C LEU A 347 -4.11 -1.53 -13.68
N SER A 348 -4.91 -0.92 -14.56
CA SER A 348 -4.47 -0.54 -15.91
C SER A 348 -3.40 0.56 -15.89
N ALA A 349 -3.40 1.41 -14.85
CA ALA A 349 -2.32 2.34 -14.58
C ALA A 349 -1.01 1.64 -14.14
N GLU A 350 -1.08 0.37 -13.71
CA GLU A 350 0.09 -0.45 -13.37
C GLU A 350 0.53 -1.38 -14.54
N LYS A 351 -0.33 -1.61 -15.54
CA LYS A 351 -0.06 -2.51 -16.69
C LYS A 351 0.46 -1.80 -17.95
N ALA A 352 0.24 -0.50 -18.11
CA ALA A 352 0.77 0.24 -19.26
C ALA A 352 2.24 0.59 -19.01
N GLU A 353 3.16 -0.37 -19.22
CA GLU A 353 4.58 -0.18 -19.58
C GLU A 353 5.37 -1.50 -19.40
N GLU A 354 5.06 -2.52 -20.21
CA GLU A 354 5.98 -3.65 -20.47
C GLU A 354 6.58 -3.59 -21.88
N GLY A 355 6.41 -2.48 -22.60
CA GLY A 355 7.00 -2.28 -23.91
C GLY A 355 7.25 -0.81 -24.22
N GLN A 356 8.53 -0.46 -24.31
CA GLN A 356 9.12 0.74 -24.93
C GLN A 356 9.07 2.07 -24.14
N SER A 357 10.28 2.63 -23.99
CA SER A 357 10.70 3.97 -23.55
C SER A 357 10.20 4.44 -22.17
N GLU A 358 11.14 4.59 -21.22
CA GLU A 358 10.90 5.25 -19.93
C GLU A 358 10.18 6.59 -20.08
N PRO A 359 9.18 6.86 -19.23
CA PRO A 359 8.93 8.18 -18.71
C PRO A 359 9.32 8.23 -17.23
N VAL A 360 10.03 9.30 -16.90
CA VAL A 360 10.58 9.65 -15.59
C VAL A 360 9.60 9.38 -14.41
N LEU A 361 10.14 8.71 -13.39
CA LEU A 361 9.60 8.50 -12.04
C LEU A 361 8.92 9.74 -11.45
N GLY A 362 7.59 9.77 -11.48
CA GLY A 362 6.81 10.72 -10.69
C GLY A 362 6.82 10.35 -9.21
N VAL A 363 7.49 11.15 -8.37
CA VAL A 363 7.52 10.93 -6.91
C VAL A 363 6.17 11.29 -6.24
N PHE A 364 5.38 12.16 -6.88
CA PHE A 364 4.07 12.63 -6.41
C PHE A 364 2.96 12.27 -7.42
N LEU A 365 1.71 12.45 -6.99
CA LEU A 365 0.55 12.18 -7.85
C LEU A 365 0.48 13.20 -8.99
N THR A 366 0.18 12.70 -10.19
CA THR A 366 -0.40 13.53 -11.26
C THR A 366 -1.81 13.98 -10.90
N VAL A 367 -2.41 14.86 -11.70
CA VAL A 367 -3.81 15.29 -11.49
C VAL A 367 -4.76 14.10 -11.54
N ALA A 368 -4.65 13.24 -12.56
CA ALA A 368 -5.47 12.03 -12.71
C ALA A 368 -5.27 11.05 -11.56
N GLU A 369 -4.03 10.81 -11.14
CA GLU A 369 -3.72 9.99 -9.96
C GLU A 369 -4.31 10.61 -8.67
N GLY A 370 -4.33 11.93 -8.56
CA GLY A 370 -4.95 12.67 -7.46
C GLY A 370 -6.47 12.48 -7.41
N GLU A 371 -7.14 12.53 -8.55
CA GLU A 371 -8.58 12.26 -8.67
C GLU A 371 -8.92 10.81 -8.32
N LEU A 372 -8.14 9.85 -8.84
CA LEU A 372 -8.30 8.44 -8.51
C LEU A 372 -8.06 8.20 -7.01
N ALA A 373 -7.00 8.76 -6.43
CA ALA A 373 -6.74 8.66 -4.99
C ALA A 373 -7.92 9.22 -4.18
N LYS A 374 -8.50 10.35 -4.60
CA LYS A 374 -9.69 10.93 -3.96
C LYS A 374 -10.88 9.96 -4.02
N LYS A 375 -11.18 9.38 -5.18
CA LYS A 375 -12.25 8.37 -5.34
C LYS A 375 -12.04 7.16 -4.44
N VAL A 376 -10.81 6.66 -4.35
CA VAL A 376 -10.46 5.53 -3.47
C VAL A 376 -10.73 5.89 -2.00
N VAL A 377 -10.32 7.07 -1.55
CA VAL A 377 -10.56 7.51 -0.17
C VAL A 377 -12.06 7.74 0.09
N ASP A 378 -12.80 8.34 -0.84
CA ASP A 378 -14.24 8.53 -0.75
C ASP A 378 -14.96 7.19 -0.58
N ALA A 379 -14.65 6.21 -1.44
CA ALA A 379 -15.23 4.87 -1.38
C ALA A 379 -14.88 4.16 -0.06
N PHE A 380 -13.64 4.30 0.42
CA PHE A 380 -13.22 3.69 1.68
C PHE A 380 -13.98 4.28 2.88
N VAL A 381 -14.04 5.61 2.98
CA VAL A 381 -14.74 6.29 4.08
C VAL A 381 -16.23 5.96 4.09
N GLY A 382 -16.87 5.83 2.92
CA GLY A 382 -18.29 5.49 2.82
C GLY A 382 -18.61 4.02 3.10
N SER A 383 -17.64 3.11 2.96
CA SER A 383 -17.92 1.66 2.91
C SER A 383 -17.28 0.85 4.02
N ILE A 384 -16.29 1.38 4.72
CA ILE A 384 -15.49 0.67 5.73
C ILE A 384 -15.71 1.26 7.12
N ASP A 385 -15.99 0.42 8.11
CA ASP A 385 -16.05 0.80 9.52
C ASP A 385 -14.63 0.97 10.09
N LEU A 386 -14.02 2.13 9.81
CA LEU A 386 -12.68 2.48 10.29
C LEU A 386 -12.60 2.47 11.82
N THR A 387 -13.62 3.01 12.49
CA THR A 387 -13.63 3.11 13.96
C THR A 387 -13.52 1.74 14.59
N LYS A 388 -14.31 0.78 14.08
CA LYS A 388 -14.27 -0.59 14.58
C LYS A 388 -12.98 -1.30 14.23
N LEU A 389 -12.47 -1.12 13.02
CA LEU A 389 -11.20 -1.68 12.59
C LEU A 389 -10.04 -1.26 13.50
N LEU A 390 -9.95 0.04 13.83
CA LEU A 390 -8.91 0.55 14.73
C LEU A 390 -9.08 0.02 16.16
N ALA A 391 -10.32 -0.01 16.68
CA ALA A 391 -10.60 -0.50 18.02
C ALA A 391 -10.25 -2.00 18.17
N ASP A 392 -10.59 -2.83 17.19
CA ASP A 392 -10.22 -4.25 17.22
C ASP A 392 -8.71 -4.44 17.05
N ALA A 393 -8.05 -3.63 16.21
CA ALA A 393 -6.60 -3.67 16.06
C ALA A 393 -5.90 -3.32 17.38
N GLU A 394 -6.34 -2.28 18.07
CA GLU A 394 -5.80 -1.86 19.37
C GLU A 394 -5.99 -2.94 20.43
N ALA A 395 -7.18 -3.56 20.48
CA ALA A 395 -7.47 -4.64 21.42
C ALA A 395 -6.65 -5.92 21.21
N ASN A 396 -6.08 -6.12 20.01
CA ASN A 396 -5.37 -7.34 19.62
C ASN A 396 -3.89 -7.12 19.29
N GLN A 397 -3.38 -5.89 19.40
CA GLN A 397 -1.95 -5.62 19.32
C GLN A 397 -1.25 -6.11 20.59
N GLY A 398 -0.05 -6.69 20.43
CA GLY A 398 0.77 -7.15 21.55
C GLY A 398 0.97 -6.04 22.61
N PRO A 399 1.10 -6.39 23.90
CA PRO A 399 1.15 -5.40 24.97
C PRO A 399 2.36 -4.47 24.78
N ALA A 400 2.10 -3.17 24.63
CA ALA A 400 3.07 -2.15 25.01
C ALA A 400 3.41 -2.42 26.49
N LYS A 401 4.65 -2.80 26.81
CA LYS A 401 5.06 -3.14 28.18
C LYS A 401 4.81 -1.96 29.13
N SER A 402 3.65 -1.98 29.78
CA SER A 402 3.27 -1.16 30.91
C SER A 402 2.50 -2.04 31.90
N LYS A 403 3.22 -3.02 32.48
CA LYS A 403 2.87 -3.54 33.79
C LYS A 403 4.16 -3.59 34.60
N SER A 404 4.40 -2.54 35.37
CA SER A 404 5.23 -2.61 36.56
C SER A 404 4.56 -3.59 37.52
N THR A 405 4.99 -4.84 37.49
CA THR A 405 4.60 -5.80 38.52
C THR A 405 5.40 -5.42 39.77
N SER A 406 4.80 -4.60 40.64
CA SER A 406 5.27 -4.43 42.00
C SER A 406 5.19 -5.80 42.67
N VAL A 407 6.36 -6.34 42.98
CA VAL A 407 6.52 -7.51 43.84
C VAL A 407 6.10 -7.08 45.24
N SER A 408 4.89 -7.42 45.66
CA SER A 408 4.53 -7.44 47.08
C SER A 408 4.52 -8.89 47.56
N ASN A 409 5.56 -9.25 48.32
CA ASN A 409 5.61 -10.46 49.13
C ASN A 409 4.42 -10.47 50.10
N GLY A 410 3.56 -11.47 49.95
CA GLY A 410 2.41 -11.71 50.81
C GLY A 410 2.09 -13.19 50.88
N THR A 411 2.80 -13.90 51.75
CA THR A 411 2.63 -15.32 52.05
C THR A 411 1.23 -15.59 52.60
N LYS A 412 0.35 -16.24 51.83
CA LYS A 412 -0.77 -17.03 52.38
C LYS A 412 -1.02 -18.28 51.55
N ALA A 413 -0.76 -19.42 52.19
CA ALA A 413 -1.08 -20.75 51.71
C ALA A 413 -2.60 -20.93 51.59
N VAL A 414 -3.07 -21.44 50.44
CA VAL A 414 -4.43 -21.98 50.28
C VAL A 414 -4.36 -23.27 49.46
N VAL A 415 -4.93 -24.31 50.08
CA VAL A 415 -5.07 -25.71 49.67
C VAL A 415 -5.74 -25.86 48.28
N PRO A 416 -5.33 -26.82 47.43
CA PRO A 416 -5.92 -27.00 46.10
C PRO A 416 -7.28 -27.69 46.18
N LYS A 417 -8.34 -27.03 45.71
CA LYS A 417 -9.63 -27.67 45.37
C LYS A 417 -9.62 -28.09 43.91
N VAL A 418 -9.65 -29.40 43.69
CA VAL A 418 -9.86 -30.07 42.40
C VAL A 418 -11.19 -29.62 41.78
N LYS A 419 -11.14 -28.99 40.60
CA LYS A 419 -12.31 -28.77 39.75
C LYS A 419 -12.25 -29.72 38.56
N LYS A 420 -13.35 -30.45 38.35
CA LYS A 420 -13.59 -31.47 37.32
C LYS A 420 -13.29 -30.95 35.90
N PRO A 421 -12.74 -31.80 34.99
CA PRO A 421 -12.53 -31.40 33.61
C PRO A 421 -13.88 -31.25 32.89
N LYS A 422 -14.06 -30.13 32.19
CA LYS A 422 -15.17 -29.95 31.25
C LYS A 422 -14.84 -30.73 29.97
N ARG A 423 -15.83 -31.52 29.55
CA ARG A 423 -15.90 -32.48 28.45
C ARG A 423 -15.20 -32.00 27.16
N ALA A 424 -14.14 -32.70 26.75
CA ALA A 424 -13.63 -32.62 25.39
C ALA A 424 -14.69 -33.17 24.43
N ARG A 425 -14.97 -32.48 23.32
CA ARG A 425 -15.71 -33.07 22.20
C ARG A 425 -14.72 -33.99 21.48
N ASN A 426 -14.93 -35.30 21.60
CA ASN A 426 -14.26 -36.28 20.77
C ASN A 426 -14.68 -36.03 19.32
N PHE A 427 -13.72 -35.72 18.47
CA PHE A 427 -13.88 -35.79 17.02
C PHE A 427 -13.56 -37.24 16.66
N GLU A 428 -14.59 -38.08 16.56
CA GLU A 428 -14.43 -39.45 16.08
C GLU A 428 -14.34 -39.41 14.55
N ILE A 429 -13.20 -39.85 14.00
CA ILE A 429 -13.05 -40.13 12.58
C ILE A 429 -13.83 -41.43 12.33
N PRO A 430 -14.83 -41.45 11.43
CA PRO A 430 -15.52 -42.69 11.10
C PRO A 430 -14.57 -43.67 10.42
N THR A 431 -14.21 -44.75 11.12
CA THR A 431 -13.54 -45.90 10.53
C THR A 431 -14.60 -46.85 9.97
N SER A 432 -15.15 -46.51 8.81
CA SER A 432 -15.92 -47.45 7.98
C SER A 432 -15.73 -47.08 6.51
N PHE A 433 -14.93 -47.87 5.82
CA PHE A 433 -14.94 -47.91 4.35
C PHE A 433 -16.24 -48.62 3.94
N GLU A 434 -17.25 -47.85 3.54
CA GLU A 434 -18.28 -48.38 2.64
C GLU A 434 -17.73 -48.29 1.22
N THR A 435 -17.30 -49.43 0.69
CA THR A 435 -17.05 -49.61 -0.74
C THR A 435 -18.36 -49.42 -1.49
N VAL A 436 -18.50 -48.28 -2.15
CA VAL A 436 -19.52 -48.09 -3.20
C VAL A 436 -18.99 -48.78 -4.45
N GLU A 437 -19.56 -49.93 -4.80
CA GLU A 437 -19.31 -50.57 -6.10
C GLU A 437 -19.85 -49.65 -7.21
N LEU A 438 -18.97 -49.24 -8.11
CA LEU A 438 -19.37 -48.63 -9.38
C LEU A 438 -19.96 -49.72 -10.28
N PRO A 439 -21.08 -49.47 -10.97
CA PRO A 439 -21.66 -50.47 -11.88
C PRO A 439 -20.69 -50.76 -13.03
N ALA A 440 -20.62 -52.03 -13.42
CA ALA A 440 -19.82 -52.48 -14.54
C ALA A 440 -20.27 -51.81 -15.85
N PHE A 441 -19.31 -51.31 -16.63
CA PHE A 441 -19.58 -50.83 -17.99
C PHE A 441 -19.90 -52.02 -18.89
N ASP A 442 -21.18 -52.22 -19.18
CA ASP A 442 -21.61 -53.10 -20.26
C ASP A 442 -21.15 -52.53 -21.60
N THR A 443 -20.39 -53.34 -22.33
CA THR A 443 -20.06 -53.14 -23.74
C THR A 443 -21.35 -53.11 -24.57
N VAL A 444 -21.65 -51.99 -25.21
CA VAL A 444 -22.71 -51.90 -26.22
C VAL A 444 -22.11 -51.51 -27.57
N ALA A 445 -22.46 -52.34 -28.56
CA ALA A 445 -22.03 -52.27 -29.94
C ALA A 445 -22.48 -50.98 -30.64
N VAL A 446 -21.63 -50.51 -31.57
CA VAL A 446 -21.85 -49.36 -32.45
C VAL A 446 -22.98 -49.64 -33.44
N PRO A 447 -23.95 -48.73 -33.61
CA PRO A 447 -24.69 -48.58 -34.85
C PRO A 447 -24.37 -47.24 -35.51
N THR A 448 -23.90 -47.34 -36.74
CA THR A 448 -23.82 -46.27 -37.73
C THR A 448 -25.21 -45.77 -38.13
N SER A 449 -25.51 -44.49 -37.94
CA SER A 449 -26.20 -43.66 -38.96
C SER A 449 -26.41 -42.23 -38.47
N LEU A 450 -26.10 -41.29 -39.37
CA LEU A 450 -26.33 -39.85 -39.25
C LEU A 450 -27.83 -39.54 -39.21
N ASN A 451 -28.25 -38.63 -38.33
CA ASN A 451 -29.12 -37.50 -38.68
C ASN A 451 -29.18 -36.45 -37.57
N THR A 452 -29.24 -35.21 -38.04
CA THR A 452 -29.18 -33.88 -37.43
C THR A 452 -30.27 -33.58 -36.40
N VAL A 453 -29.94 -32.92 -35.29
CA VAL A 453 -30.73 -31.84 -34.60
C VAL A 453 -29.79 -31.13 -33.58
N GLU A 454 -29.62 -29.80 -33.71
CA GLU A 454 -28.99 -28.87 -32.74
C GLU A 454 -29.90 -28.72 -31.49
N ILE A 455 -29.48 -28.40 -30.26
CA ILE A 455 -28.97 -27.14 -29.64
C ILE A 455 -28.64 -27.52 -28.15
N PRO A 456 -28.14 -26.65 -27.24
CA PRO A 456 -26.85 -25.97 -27.10
C PRO A 456 -25.99 -26.58 -25.94
N SER A 457 -24.67 -26.34 -25.91
CA SER A 457 -23.92 -26.51 -24.65
C SER A 457 -22.81 -25.48 -24.50
N SER A 458 -23.07 -24.58 -23.56
CA SER A 458 -22.10 -23.88 -22.73
C SER A 458 -20.99 -24.80 -22.23
N THR A 459 -19.76 -24.54 -22.66
CA THR A 459 -18.50 -24.81 -21.92
C THR A 459 -17.37 -24.10 -22.66
N GLU A 460 -16.99 -22.90 -22.22
CA GLU A 460 -15.63 -22.40 -22.50
C GLU A 460 -14.70 -22.92 -21.41
N THR A 461 -14.03 -24.02 -21.76
CA THR A 461 -12.78 -24.48 -21.16
C THR A 461 -11.70 -23.47 -21.53
N MET A 462 -11.04 -22.88 -20.53
CA MET A 462 -9.89 -21.98 -20.73
C MET A 462 -8.76 -22.72 -21.45
N ALA A 463 -8.48 -22.31 -22.68
CA ALA A 463 -7.27 -22.67 -23.41
C ALA A 463 -6.06 -21.91 -22.83
N LEU A 464 -5.00 -22.64 -22.50
CA LEU A 464 -3.67 -22.07 -22.28
C LEU A 464 -3.07 -21.68 -23.65
N PRO A 465 -2.34 -20.55 -23.76
CA PRO A 465 -1.71 -20.17 -25.01
C PRO A 465 -0.50 -21.07 -25.33
N PRO A 466 -0.24 -21.39 -26.61
CA PRO A 466 0.94 -22.14 -27.03
C PRO A 466 2.21 -21.30 -26.91
N PHE A 467 3.28 -21.92 -26.42
CA PHE A 467 4.64 -21.40 -26.50
C PHE A 467 5.19 -21.70 -27.89
N ASP A 468 5.41 -20.68 -28.71
CA ASP A 468 6.38 -20.74 -29.82
C ASP A 468 6.73 -19.31 -30.27
N THR A 469 7.94 -18.87 -29.92
CA THR A 469 8.85 -18.03 -30.72
C THR A 469 10.15 -17.91 -29.93
N VAL A 470 11.11 -18.77 -30.22
CA VAL A 470 12.53 -18.54 -29.90
C VAL A 470 13.21 -18.26 -31.23
N GLU A 471 13.68 -17.03 -31.39
CA GLU A 471 14.57 -16.64 -32.48
C GLU A 471 15.89 -17.40 -32.35
N THR A 472 16.27 -18.06 -33.43
CA THR A 472 17.50 -18.83 -33.56
C THR A 472 18.67 -17.88 -33.85
N GLU A 473 19.44 -17.47 -32.84
CA GLU A 473 20.82 -17.03 -33.07
C GLU A 473 21.77 -18.23 -32.94
N MET A 474 22.44 -18.55 -34.05
CA MET A 474 23.47 -19.57 -34.12
C MET A 474 24.69 -19.16 -33.30
N VAL A 475 25.06 -19.99 -32.32
CA VAL A 475 26.42 -20.02 -31.79
C VAL A 475 26.97 -21.44 -31.92
N SER A 476 28.02 -21.56 -32.72
CA SER A 476 28.82 -22.74 -33.03
C SER A 476 29.46 -23.37 -31.79
N LEU A 477 29.24 -24.67 -31.58
CA LEU A 477 29.99 -25.51 -30.64
C LEU A 477 31.20 -26.15 -31.35
N PRO A 478 32.40 -26.18 -30.74
CA PRO A 478 33.52 -26.96 -31.25
C PRO A 478 33.43 -28.41 -30.77
N THR A 479 33.65 -29.32 -31.73
CA THR A 479 33.85 -30.75 -31.53
C THR A 479 35.24 -31.04 -30.98
N SER A 480 35.35 -31.75 -29.86
CA SER A 480 36.46 -32.70 -29.66
C SER A 480 36.04 -33.83 -28.72
N PHE A 481 36.09 -35.03 -29.29
CA PHE A 481 36.00 -36.31 -28.60
C PHE A 481 37.31 -36.55 -27.82
N GLY A 482 37.18 -37.02 -26.58
CA GLY A 482 38.27 -37.58 -25.78
C GLY A 482 37.76 -38.77 -24.97
N THR A 483 38.14 -39.96 -25.41
CA THR A 483 37.76 -41.28 -24.88
C THR A 483 38.67 -41.76 -23.73
N VAL A 484 38.04 -42.30 -22.66
CA VAL A 484 38.33 -43.61 -21.97
C VAL A 484 39.58 -43.64 -21.04
N PRO A 485 39.73 -44.53 -20.01
CA PRO A 485 38.95 -45.74 -19.63
C PRO A 485 38.55 -45.98 -18.14
N ILE A 486 37.54 -46.88 -18.04
CA ILE A 486 37.16 -47.91 -17.04
C ILE A 486 36.90 -47.47 -15.59
#